data_AF-A0AAD7C9V1-F1
#
_entry.id   AF-A0AAD7C9V1-F1
#
_cell.length_a   1.000
_cell.length_b   1.000
_cell.length_c   1.000
_cell.angle_alpha   90.00
_cell.angle_beta   90.00
_cell.angle_gamma   90.00
#
_symmetry.space_group_name_H-M   'P 1'
#
loop_
_entity.id
_entity.type
_entity.pdbx_description
1 polymer ?
#
loop_
_entity_poly.entity_id
_entity_poly.type
_entity_poly.pdbx_seq_one_letter_code
_entity_poly.pdbx_strand_id
1 'polypeptide(L)'
;MAIGILCDFDPATDRASLKCIALTATDFTGPAQRVLFRALSIHGHSRHSWSPTFARARDLLLDSPHIAGYVKDLTVRFSWANRPENHDQLEHILRTLPKVRCFVVQRAGVGWDALRPGLKSAILALMGFPVLDTLHLIHILDVPPTVIPGAARNIRVLSLQNVSVQKLEAGTTSEAGAAPRLAHLTLYRNAFNLL
;
A
#
# COMPACT_ATOMS: atom_id res chain seq x y z
N MET A 1 33.20 18.44 -18.65
CA MET A 1 32.87 19.66 -17.88
C MET A 1 31.46 19.46 -17.33
N ALA A 2 31.33 19.01 -16.08
CA ALA A 2 30.03 18.75 -15.44
C ALA A 2 29.68 19.98 -14.60
N ILE A 3 28.66 20.73 -15.03
CA ILE A 3 28.15 21.89 -14.29
C ILE A 3 27.28 21.33 -13.16
N GLY A 4 27.79 21.41 -11.93
CA GLY A 4 27.06 21.06 -10.72
C GLY A 4 26.05 22.15 -10.38
N ILE A 5 24.83 22.02 -10.91
CA ILE A 5 23.67 22.76 -10.42
C ILE A 5 23.01 21.89 -9.33
N LEU A 6 23.44 22.09 -8.09
CA LEU A 6 22.72 21.65 -6.90
C LEU A 6 21.57 22.64 -6.66
N CYS A 7 20.51 22.53 -7.45
CA CYS A 7 19.21 23.01 -7.00
C CYS A 7 18.72 22.04 -5.93
N ASP A 8 18.20 22.56 -4.82
CA ASP A 8 17.41 21.79 -3.85
C ASP A 8 16.23 21.15 -4.58
N PHE A 9 16.47 19.94 -5.09
CA PHE A 9 15.49 19.17 -5.80
C PHE A 9 14.62 18.47 -4.76
N ASP A 10 13.48 19.08 -4.44
CA ASP A 10 12.42 18.33 -3.79
C ASP A 10 11.68 17.50 -4.86
N PRO A 11 11.88 16.16 -4.92
CA PRO A 11 11.19 15.30 -5.88
C PRO A 11 9.66 15.35 -5.75
N ALA A 12 9.12 15.81 -4.61
CA ALA A 12 7.69 16.03 -4.45
C ALA A 12 7.20 17.26 -5.22
N THR A 13 8.03 18.30 -5.31
CA THR A 13 7.66 19.61 -5.85
C THR A 13 7.95 19.73 -7.35
N ASP A 14 8.91 18.95 -7.89
CA ASP A 14 9.32 19.05 -9.31
C ASP A 14 8.99 17.82 -10.17
N ARG A 15 7.80 17.24 -9.98
CA ARG A 15 7.33 16.14 -10.84
C ARG A 15 7.09 16.58 -12.29
N ALA A 16 6.79 17.86 -12.51
CA ALA A 16 6.56 18.40 -13.85
C ALA A 16 7.86 18.39 -14.67
N SER A 17 8.96 18.92 -14.13
CA SER A 17 10.23 18.90 -14.87
C SER A 17 10.77 17.50 -15.02
N LEU A 18 10.59 16.59 -14.05
CA LEU A 18 10.93 15.17 -14.25
C LEU A 18 10.22 14.53 -15.44
N LYS A 19 8.93 14.84 -15.64
CA LYS A 19 8.18 14.36 -16.81
C LYS A 19 8.73 14.97 -18.09
N CYS A 20 8.98 16.28 -18.11
CA CYS A 20 9.56 16.95 -19.28
C CYS A 20 10.92 16.35 -19.63
N ILE A 21 11.81 16.18 -18.65
CA ILE A 21 13.15 15.60 -18.81
C ILE A 21 13.05 14.15 -19.30
N ALA A 22 12.15 13.35 -18.73
CA ALA A 22 11.95 11.96 -19.16
C ALA A 22 11.51 11.84 -20.63
N LEU A 23 10.84 12.87 -21.16
CA LEU A 23 10.39 12.95 -22.55
C LEU A 23 11.45 13.52 -23.50
N THR A 24 12.35 14.39 -23.02
CA THR A 24 13.33 15.08 -23.87
C THR A 24 14.71 14.42 -23.86
N ALA A 25 15.09 13.70 -22.80
CA ALA A 25 16.42 13.12 -22.64
C ALA A 25 16.36 11.63 -22.26
N THR A 26 16.74 10.77 -23.21
CA THR A 26 16.70 9.29 -23.08
C THR A 26 17.51 8.76 -21.90
N ASP A 27 18.66 9.37 -21.63
CA ASP A 27 19.55 8.98 -20.53
C ASP A 27 18.92 9.20 -19.15
N PHE A 28 17.97 10.14 -19.06
CA PHE A 28 17.26 10.47 -17.84
C PHE A 28 15.91 9.76 -17.71
N THR A 29 15.43 9.10 -18.77
CA THR A 29 14.13 8.41 -18.75
C THR A 29 14.07 7.36 -17.62
N GLY A 30 15.07 6.49 -17.51
CA GLY A 30 15.09 5.44 -16.48
C GLY A 30 15.13 5.98 -15.04
N PRO A 31 16.07 6.87 -14.69
CA PRO A 31 16.10 7.54 -13.37
C PRO A 31 14.83 8.34 -13.07
N ALA A 32 14.30 9.10 -14.03
CA ALA A 32 13.09 9.88 -13.85
C ALA A 32 11.87 8.99 -13.61
N GLN A 33 11.70 7.92 -14.40
CA GLN A 33 10.64 6.93 -14.19
C GLN A 33 10.71 6.29 -12.80
N ARG A 34 11.92 5.95 -12.31
CA ARG A 34 12.11 5.43 -10.95
C ARG A 34 11.55 6.36 -9.88
N VAL A 35 11.75 7.67 -10.02
CA VAL A 35 11.23 8.68 -9.08
C VAL A 35 9.72 8.90 -9.28
N LEU A 36 9.27 9.01 -10.53
CA LEU A 36 7.87 9.25 -10.88
C LEU A 36 6.96 8.11 -10.41
N PHE A 37 7.38 6.85 -10.59
CA PHE A 37 6.61 5.67 -10.22
C PHE A 37 6.96 5.09 -8.85
N ARG A 38 7.77 5.81 -8.05
CA ARG A 38 8.07 5.38 -6.67
C ARG A 38 6.81 5.26 -5.82
N ALA A 39 5.87 6.18 -5.98
CA ALA A 39 4.62 6.22 -5.22
C ALA A 39 3.42 6.01 -6.15
N LEU A 40 2.58 5.04 -5.83
CA LEU A 40 1.36 4.71 -6.56
C LEU A 40 0.16 4.86 -5.63
N SER A 41 -0.75 5.78 -5.95
CA SER A 41 -2.02 5.94 -5.24
C SER A 41 -3.16 5.56 -6.15
N ILE A 42 -3.94 4.56 -5.76
CA ILE A 42 -5.03 3.97 -6.54
C ILE A 42 -6.35 4.20 -5.81
N HIS A 43 -7.37 4.59 -6.57
CA HIS A 43 -8.69 4.91 -6.03
C HIS A 43 -9.74 4.02 -6.71
N GLY A 44 -10.55 3.33 -5.91
CA GLY A 44 -11.61 2.46 -6.42
C GLY A 44 -12.74 3.19 -7.12
N HIS A 45 -12.93 4.47 -6.79
CA HIS A 45 -13.82 5.35 -7.51
C HIS A 45 -13.28 6.77 -7.38
N SER A 46 -12.81 7.35 -8.48
CA SER A 46 -12.42 8.75 -8.49
C SER A 46 -13.48 9.56 -9.23
N ARG A 47 -13.99 10.60 -8.56
CA ARG A 47 -14.72 11.67 -9.25
C ARG A 47 -13.79 12.54 -10.11
N HIS A 48 -12.49 12.39 -9.92
CA HIS A 48 -11.47 13.11 -10.64
C HIS A 48 -10.88 12.21 -11.73
N SER A 49 -10.96 12.66 -12.98
CA SER A 49 -10.47 11.94 -14.17
C SER A 49 -8.98 11.59 -14.12
N TRP A 50 -8.20 12.25 -13.26
CA TRP A 50 -6.76 12.09 -13.17
C TRP A 50 -6.29 11.04 -12.15
N SER A 51 -7.16 10.52 -11.28
CA SER A 51 -6.72 9.47 -10.33
C SER A 51 -6.83 8.09 -10.99
N PRO A 52 -5.78 7.25 -10.94
CA PRO A 52 -5.79 5.97 -11.60
C PRO A 52 -6.77 5.02 -10.88
N THR A 53 -7.65 4.41 -11.69
CA THR A 53 -8.52 3.31 -11.25
C THR A 53 -7.72 2.01 -11.08
N PHE A 54 -8.30 1.01 -10.41
CA PHE A 54 -7.70 -0.32 -10.31
C PHE A 54 -7.43 -0.94 -11.68
N ALA A 55 -8.39 -0.84 -12.62
CA ALA A 55 -8.22 -1.33 -13.98
C ALA A 55 -7.01 -0.68 -14.67
N ARG A 56 -6.92 0.65 -14.65
CA ARG A 56 -5.82 1.37 -15.30
C ARG A 56 -4.47 1.09 -14.65
N ALA A 57 -4.42 0.95 -13.33
CA ALA A 57 -3.19 0.59 -12.64
C ALA A 57 -2.76 -0.85 -12.95
N ARG A 58 -3.71 -1.79 -13.04
CA ARG A 58 -3.44 -3.17 -13.48
C ARG A 58 -2.88 -3.18 -14.90
N ASP A 59 -3.56 -2.51 -15.83
CA ASP A 59 -3.18 -2.49 -17.25
C ASP A 59 -1.79 -1.86 -17.42
N LEU A 60 -1.49 -0.76 -16.70
CA LEU A 60 -0.15 -0.17 -16.67
C LEU A 60 0.94 -1.17 -16.23
N LEU A 61 0.66 -1.97 -15.20
CA LEU A 61 1.63 -2.96 -14.70
C LEU A 61 1.76 -4.17 -15.63
N LEU A 62 0.72 -4.51 -16.39
CA LEU A 62 0.77 -5.53 -17.43
C LEU A 62 1.56 -5.03 -18.65
N ASP A 63 1.28 -3.82 -19.11
CA ASP A 63 1.92 -3.22 -20.28
C ASP A 63 3.38 -2.83 -20.01
N SER A 64 3.71 -2.54 -18.74
CA SER A 64 5.04 -2.09 -18.33
C SER A 64 5.49 -2.75 -17.01
N PRO A 65 5.81 -4.06 -17.01
CA PRO A 65 6.12 -4.82 -15.79
C PRO A 65 7.32 -4.29 -15.01
N HIS A 66 8.27 -3.63 -15.68
CA HIS A 66 9.44 -3.03 -15.03
C HIS A 66 9.07 -1.92 -14.03
N ILE A 67 7.93 -1.23 -14.21
CA ILE A 67 7.43 -0.19 -13.29
C ILE A 67 7.18 -0.76 -11.89
N ALA A 68 6.73 -2.02 -11.81
CA ALA A 68 6.53 -2.70 -10.54
C ALA A 68 7.79 -2.73 -9.66
N GLY A 69 8.97 -2.74 -10.30
CA GLY A 69 10.26 -2.69 -9.62
C GLY A 69 10.56 -1.35 -8.94
N TYR A 70 9.86 -0.28 -9.33
CA TYR A 70 10.07 1.08 -8.85
C TYR A 70 9.13 1.45 -7.70
N VAL A 71 7.94 0.87 -7.64
CA VAL A 71 6.94 1.19 -6.62
C VAL A 71 7.43 0.78 -5.22
N LYS A 72 7.56 1.76 -4.33
CA LYS A 72 7.92 1.63 -2.91
C LYS A 72 6.77 2.02 -2.00
N ASP A 73 5.96 2.97 -2.43
CA ASP A 73 4.90 3.56 -1.61
C ASP A 73 3.57 3.30 -2.31
N LEU A 74 2.75 2.40 -1.77
CA LEU A 74 1.46 2.02 -2.34
C LEU A 74 0.33 2.50 -1.44
N THR A 75 -0.57 3.31 -1.97
CA THR A 75 -1.78 3.75 -1.29
C THR A 75 -3.01 3.27 -2.05
N VAL A 76 -3.85 2.47 -1.39
CA VAL A 76 -5.09 1.95 -1.95
C VAL A 76 -6.27 2.52 -1.19
N ARG A 77 -7.16 3.19 -1.91
CA ARG A 77 -8.42 3.74 -1.37
C ARG A 77 -9.61 3.00 -1.96
N PHE A 78 -10.31 2.24 -1.14
CA PHE A 78 -11.55 1.56 -1.50
C PHE A 78 -12.75 2.51 -1.34
N SER A 79 -13.64 2.49 -2.33
CA SER A 79 -14.98 3.05 -2.19
C SER A 79 -16.00 1.92 -1.92
N TRP A 80 -17.15 2.31 -1.40
CA TRP A 80 -18.29 1.47 -1.01
C TRP A 80 -18.89 0.67 -2.17
N ALA A 81 -18.67 1.08 -3.42
CA ALA A 81 -19.06 0.36 -4.63
C ALA A 81 -18.05 -0.76 -4.97
N ASN A 82 -17.85 -1.70 -4.03
CA ASN A 82 -16.97 -2.87 -4.20
C ASN A 82 -17.53 -3.84 -5.24
N ARG A 83 -17.38 -3.48 -6.51
CA ARG A 83 -17.64 -4.43 -7.59
C ARG A 83 -16.58 -5.54 -7.52
N PRO A 84 -16.95 -6.82 -7.75
CA PRO A 84 -16.00 -7.94 -7.67
C PRO A 84 -14.74 -7.75 -8.53
N GLU A 85 -14.86 -7.08 -9.67
CA GLU A 85 -13.75 -6.85 -10.60
C GLU A 85 -12.65 -5.98 -9.98
N ASN A 86 -13.01 -5.04 -9.10
CA ASN A 86 -12.04 -4.20 -8.39
C ASN A 86 -11.19 -5.04 -7.42
N HIS A 87 -11.77 -6.08 -6.82
CA HIS A 87 -11.03 -6.96 -5.92
C HIS A 87 -10.01 -7.78 -6.71
N ASP A 88 -10.40 -8.30 -7.87
CA ASP A 88 -9.53 -9.13 -8.73
C ASP A 88 -8.39 -8.30 -9.33
N GLN A 89 -8.68 -7.07 -9.76
CA GLN A 89 -7.68 -6.13 -10.25
C GLN A 89 -6.67 -5.75 -9.16
N LEU A 90 -7.17 -5.45 -7.95
CA LEU A 90 -6.30 -5.12 -6.83
C LEU A 90 -5.47 -6.32 -6.36
N GLU A 91 -6.06 -7.52 -6.30
CA GLU A 91 -5.34 -8.76 -6.02
C GLU A 91 -4.15 -8.92 -6.99
N HIS A 92 -4.38 -8.71 -8.28
CA HIS A 92 -3.32 -8.74 -9.28
C HIS A 92 -2.25 -7.68 -9.00
N ILE A 93 -2.63 -6.42 -8.78
CA ILE A 93 -1.71 -5.33 -8.47
C ILE A 93 -0.83 -5.69 -7.26
N LEU A 94 -1.42 -6.13 -6.15
CA LEU A 94 -0.67 -6.46 -4.93
C LEU A 94 0.36 -7.58 -5.15
N ARG A 95 0.02 -8.59 -5.95
CA ARG A 95 0.96 -9.68 -6.30
C ARG A 95 2.10 -9.23 -7.19
N THR A 96 1.89 -8.21 -8.02
CA THR A 96 2.93 -7.70 -8.93
C THR A 96 3.92 -6.75 -8.28
N LEU A 97 3.70 -6.28 -7.05
CA LEU A 97 4.51 -5.22 -6.42
C LEU A 97 5.37 -5.75 -5.25
N PRO A 98 6.43 -6.55 -5.50
CA PRO A 98 7.22 -7.21 -4.45
C PRO A 98 8.13 -6.27 -3.65
N LYS A 99 8.24 -5.01 -4.07
CA LYS A 99 9.21 -4.03 -3.57
C LYS A 99 8.60 -2.93 -2.70
N VAL A 100 7.31 -3.03 -2.38
CA VAL A 100 6.57 -2.07 -1.55
C VAL A 100 7.13 -2.07 -0.14
N ARG A 101 7.48 -0.87 0.34
CA ARG A 101 8.00 -0.59 1.69
C ARG A 101 6.96 0.10 2.56
N CYS A 102 6.13 0.95 1.97
CA CYS A 102 5.03 1.61 2.65
C CYS A 102 3.72 1.20 1.99
N PHE A 103 2.83 0.58 2.76
CA PHE A 103 1.51 0.20 2.32
C PHE A 103 0.43 0.91 3.13
N VAL A 104 -0.40 1.68 2.45
CA VAL A 104 -1.57 2.34 3.02
C VAL A 104 -2.79 1.72 2.40
N VAL A 105 -3.66 1.14 3.24
CA VAL A 105 -4.97 0.68 2.82
C VAL A 105 -6.04 1.43 3.60
N GLN A 106 -6.87 2.14 2.86
CA GLN A 106 -7.99 2.91 3.38
C GLN A 106 -9.28 2.40 2.77
N ARG A 107 -10.26 2.03 3.59
CA ARG A 107 -11.57 1.58 3.11
C ARG A 107 -12.68 2.23 3.90
N ALA A 108 -13.67 2.81 3.23
CA ALA A 108 -14.78 3.45 3.93
C ALA A 108 -15.75 2.41 4.53
N GLY A 109 -15.46 1.94 5.75
CA GLY A 109 -16.46 1.31 6.63
C GLY A 109 -16.90 -0.11 6.24
N VAL A 110 -16.07 -0.87 5.55
CA VAL A 110 -16.39 -2.27 5.21
C VAL A 110 -15.51 -3.22 6.00
N GLY A 111 -16.15 -4.21 6.63
CA GLY A 111 -15.48 -5.27 7.38
C GLY A 111 -14.46 -6.04 6.56
N TRP A 112 -13.42 -6.53 7.23
CA TRP A 112 -12.41 -7.41 6.67
C TRP A 112 -13.06 -8.61 5.98
N ASP A 113 -14.13 -9.15 6.56
CA ASP A 113 -14.77 -10.35 6.03
C ASP A 113 -15.49 -10.20 4.70
N ALA A 114 -15.88 -8.98 4.35
CA ALA A 114 -16.42 -8.66 3.05
C ALA A 114 -15.34 -8.50 1.96
N LEU A 115 -14.05 -8.65 2.28
CA LEU A 115 -12.99 -8.78 1.27
C LEU A 115 -13.04 -10.19 0.66
N ARG A 116 -12.81 -10.29 -0.65
CA ARG A 116 -12.73 -11.59 -1.32
C ARG A 116 -11.50 -12.37 -0.78
N PRO A 117 -11.57 -13.71 -0.70
CA PRO A 117 -10.47 -14.52 -0.17
C PRO A 117 -9.13 -14.27 -0.88
N GLY A 118 -9.13 -14.14 -2.21
CA GLY A 118 -7.92 -13.86 -2.99
C GLY A 118 -7.28 -12.52 -2.65
N LEU A 119 -8.10 -11.48 -2.45
CA LEU A 119 -7.63 -10.17 -2.00
C LEU A 119 -7.09 -10.21 -0.55
N LYS A 120 -7.80 -10.88 0.38
CA LYS A 120 -7.29 -11.08 1.75
C LYS A 120 -5.91 -11.75 1.73
N SER A 121 -5.77 -12.82 0.93
CA SER A 121 -4.51 -13.54 0.75
C SER A 121 -3.41 -12.65 0.16
N ALA A 122 -3.73 -11.82 -0.85
CA ALA A 122 -2.75 -10.91 -1.43
C ALA A 122 -2.30 -9.81 -0.45
N ILE A 123 -3.21 -9.26 0.36
CA ILE A 123 -2.87 -8.30 1.43
C ILE A 123 -1.98 -8.98 2.48
N LEU A 124 -2.32 -10.20 2.90
CA LEU A 124 -1.52 -10.98 3.84
C LEU A 124 -0.12 -11.31 3.29
N ALA A 125 -0.02 -11.68 2.02
CA ALA A 125 1.25 -11.94 1.34
C ALA A 125 2.12 -10.69 1.30
N LEU A 126 1.54 -9.53 0.96
CA LEU A 126 2.23 -8.24 1.00
C LEU A 126 2.76 -7.91 2.39
N MET A 127 1.95 -8.13 3.43
CA MET A 127 2.35 -7.94 4.83
C MET A 127 3.47 -8.89 5.27
N GLY A 128 3.60 -10.04 4.63
CA GLY A 128 4.70 -10.98 4.82
C GLY A 128 6.01 -10.59 4.14
N PHE A 129 6.03 -9.57 3.27
CA PHE A 129 7.25 -9.19 2.58
C PHE A 129 8.31 -8.61 3.53
N PRO A 130 9.59 -9.03 3.40
CA PRO A 130 10.66 -8.59 4.30
C PRO A 130 11.03 -7.11 4.12
N VAL A 131 10.65 -6.51 3.00
CA VAL A 131 10.92 -5.10 2.68
C VAL A 131 9.83 -4.15 3.17
N LEU A 132 8.67 -4.67 3.60
CA LEU A 132 7.57 -3.86 4.09
C LEU A 132 7.89 -3.32 5.49
N ASP A 133 8.05 -2.00 5.57
CA ASP A 133 8.53 -1.28 6.75
C ASP A 133 7.38 -0.55 7.45
N THR A 134 6.42 -0.07 6.66
CA THR A 134 5.35 0.80 7.12
C THR A 134 3.99 0.27 6.64
N LEU A 135 3.05 0.12 7.57
CA LEU A 135 1.68 -0.30 7.30
C LEU A 135 0.69 0.66 7.95
N HIS A 136 -0.21 1.19 7.14
CA HIS A 136 -1.34 2.00 7.60
C HIS A 136 -2.65 1.29 7.24
N LEU A 137 -3.40 0.92 8.28
CA LEU A 137 -4.76 0.41 8.15
C LEU A 137 -5.73 1.50 8.59
N ILE A 138 -6.56 1.97 7.66
CA ILE A 138 -7.44 3.12 7.88
C ILE A 138 -8.90 2.74 7.57
N HIS A 139 -9.78 2.88 8.55
CA HIS A 139 -11.22 2.61 8.47
C HIS A 139 -11.60 1.15 8.12
N ILE A 140 -10.75 0.18 8.50
CA ILE A 140 -11.01 -1.25 8.26
C ILE A 140 -11.66 -1.85 9.51
N LEU A 141 -12.86 -2.41 9.35
CA LEU A 141 -13.59 -3.01 10.46
C LEU A 141 -13.30 -4.51 10.56
N ASP A 142 -13.51 -5.09 11.74
CA ASP A 142 -13.48 -6.53 12.00
C ASP A 142 -12.22 -7.24 11.48
N VAL A 143 -11.06 -6.63 11.66
CA VAL A 143 -9.77 -7.25 11.31
C VAL A 143 -9.53 -8.44 12.24
N PRO A 144 -9.23 -9.65 11.73
CA PRO A 144 -8.92 -10.79 12.59
C PRO A 144 -7.65 -10.52 13.39
N PRO A 145 -7.62 -10.90 14.69
CA PRO A 145 -6.47 -10.65 15.56
C PRO A 145 -5.19 -11.35 15.08
N THR A 146 -5.30 -12.37 14.24
CA THR A 146 -4.17 -13.09 13.63
C THR A 146 -3.42 -12.28 12.55
N VAL A 147 -4.07 -11.26 11.96
CA VAL A 147 -3.49 -10.47 10.87
C VAL A 147 -2.38 -9.55 11.37
N ILE A 148 -2.58 -8.91 12.52
CA ILE A 148 -1.66 -7.89 13.05
C ILE A 148 -0.31 -8.50 13.45
N PRO A 149 -0.25 -9.59 14.24
CA PRO A 149 1.02 -10.22 14.61
C PRO A 149 1.78 -10.79 13.40
N GLY A 150 1.06 -11.33 12.40
CA GLY A 150 1.66 -11.82 11.17
C GLY A 150 2.38 -10.71 10.40
N ALA A 151 1.77 -9.53 10.32
CA ALA A 151 2.35 -8.35 9.69
C ALA A 151 3.52 -7.75 10.50
N ALA A 152 3.42 -7.75 11.83
CA ALA A 152 4.35 -7.05 12.73
C ALA A 152 5.78 -7.61 12.78
N ARG A 153 6.07 -8.75 12.12
CA ARG A 153 7.41 -9.34 12.08
C ARG A 153 8.44 -8.45 11.38
N ASN A 154 8.03 -7.78 10.30
CA ASN A 154 8.92 -6.97 9.46
C ASN A 154 8.64 -5.47 9.55
N ILE A 155 7.45 -5.09 10.03
CA ILE A 155 6.96 -3.72 10.06
C ILE A 155 7.56 -2.96 11.25
N ARG A 156 8.19 -1.81 10.98
CA ARG A 156 8.65 -0.87 12.01
C ARG A 156 7.57 0.12 12.42
N VAL A 157 6.72 0.53 11.47
CA VAL A 157 5.67 1.52 11.70
C VAL A 157 4.31 0.91 11.40
N LEU A 158 3.51 0.71 12.45
CA LEU A 158 2.12 0.27 12.34
C LEU A 158 1.19 1.41 12.77
N SER A 159 0.30 1.81 11.88
CA SER A 159 -0.70 2.83 12.14
C SER A 159 -2.10 2.25 11.94
N LEU A 160 -2.89 2.28 13.00
CA LEU A 160 -4.28 1.84 13.00
C LEU A 160 -5.17 3.05 13.27
N GLN A 161 -6.00 3.40 12.29
CA GLN A 161 -6.92 4.53 12.41
C GLN A 161 -8.35 4.06 12.12
N ASN A 162 -9.25 4.18 13.10
CA ASN A 162 -10.62 3.68 13.01
C ASN A 162 -10.66 2.19 12.58
N VAL A 163 -9.80 1.38 13.20
CA VAL A 163 -9.74 -0.06 12.97
C VAL A 163 -10.46 -0.79 14.10
N SER A 164 -11.39 -1.68 13.75
CA SER A 164 -12.01 -2.62 14.70
C SER A 164 -11.33 -3.97 14.54
N VAL A 165 -11.05 -4.65 15.66
CA VAL A 165 -10.45 -5.98 15.68
C VAL A 165 -11.48 -6.96 16.24
N GLN A 166 -11.60 -8.14 15.62
CA GLN A 166 -12.52 -9.17 16.08
C GLN A 166 -12.11 -9.64 17.48
N LYS A 167 -13.10 -9.88 18.34
CA LYS A 167 -12.86 -10.40 19.69
C LYS A 167 -12.24 -11.79 19.57
N LEU A 168 -11.09 -12.00 20.22
CA LEU A 168 -10.47 -13.31 20.30
C LEU A 168 -11.35 -14.22 21.15
N GLU A 169 -11.89 -15.29 20.57
CA GLU A 169 -12.57 -16.31 21.37
C GLU A 169 -11.55 -17.06 22.22
N ALA A 170 -11.84 -17.23 23.51
CA ALA A 170 -10.90 -17.66 24.55
C ALA A 170 -10.34 -19.09 24.40
N GLY A 171 -10.55 -19.77 23.27
CA GLY A 171 -10.13 -21.15 23.00
C GLY A 171 -8.88 -21.31 22.15
N THR A 172 -8.39 -20.27 21.47
CA THR A 172 -7.18 -20.37 20.62
C THR A 172 -5.95 -19.84 21.36
N THR A 173 -5.24 -20.73 22.04
CA THR A 173 -3.89 -20.46 22.55
C THR A 173 -2.93 -20.30 21.37
N SER A 174 -2.78 -19.06 20.88
CA SER A 174 -1.73 -18.73 19.92
C SER A 174 -0.38 -18.84 20.61
N GLU A 175 0.49 -19.70 20.09
CA GLU A 175 1.91 -19.72 20.46
C GLU A 175 2.45 -18.28 20.35
N ALA A 176 3.03 -17.79 21.43
CA ALA A 176 3.63 -16.47 21.51
C ALA A 176 4.85 -16.41 20.58
N GLY A 177 4.60 -16.13 19.30
CA GLY A 177 5.64 -15.91 18.30
C GLY A 177 6.53 -14.73 18.70
N ALA A 178 7.78 -14.79 18.24
CA ALA A 178 8.83 -13.80 18.49
C ALA A 178 8.32 -12.35 18.55
N ALA A 179 8.84 -11.59 19.53
CA ALA A 179 8.44 -10.21 19.78
C ALA A 179 8.55 -9.36 18.49
N PRO A 180 7.51 -8.60 18.12
CA PRO A 180 7.53 -7.79 16.91
C PRO A 180 8.59 -6.69 16.99
N ARG A 181 9.22 -6.35 15.86
CA ARG A 181 10.24 -5.28 15.78
C ARG A 181 9.61 -3.88 15.70
N LEU A 182 8.47 -3.70 16.35
CA LEU A 182 7.64 -2.53 16.19
C LEU A 182 8.28 -1.33 16.89
N ALA A 183 8.71 -0.34 16.11
CA ALA A 183 9.33 0.88 16.62
C ALA A 183 8.28 1.94 16.94
N HIS A 184 7.18 1.97 16.18
CA HIS A 184 6.13 2.97 16.33
C HIS A 184 4.74 2.35 16.14
N LEU A 185 3.88 2.50 17.15
CA LEU A 185 2.46 2.14 17.11
C LEU A 185 1.62 3.39 17.28
N THR A 186 0.83 3.74 16.27
CA THR A 186 -0.13 4.85 16.38
C THR A 186 -1.55 4.32 16.38
N LEU A 187 -2.29 4.64 17.45
CA LEU A 187 -3.72 4.34 17.58
C LEU A 187 -4.49 5.66 17.59
N TYR A 188 -5.31 5.88 16.55
CA TYR A 188 -6.22 7.03 16.50
C TYR A 188 -7.64 6.59 16.92
N ARG A 189 -8.32 7.43 17.73
CA ARG A 189 -9.61 7.18 18.44
C ARG A 189 -10.56 6.21 17.71
N ASN A 190 -11.12 5.27 18.50
CA ASN A 190 -12.00 4.11 18.19
C ASN A 190 -11.36 2.71 18.15
N ALA A 191 -10.04 2.57 18.35
CA ALA A 191 -9.38 1.25 18.46
C ALA A 191 -9.59 0.54 19.84
N PHE A 192 -10.63 0.91 20.60
CA PHE A 192 -10.72 0.65 22.05
C PHE A 192 -11.19 -0.75 22.49
N ASN A 193 -11.23 -1.73 21.58
CA ASN A 193 -11.54 -3.13 21.95
C ASN A 193 -10.30 -4.05 21.94
N LEU A 194 -9.11 -3.48 21.86
CA LEU A 194 -7.84 -4.23 21.75
C LEU A 194 -7.14 -4.54 23.07
N LEU A 195 -7.74 -4.17 24.22
CA LEU A 195 -7.23 -4.46 25.56
C LEU A 195 -8.31 -5.12 26.42
#